data_AF-A0A7W1IV49-F1
#
_entry.id   AF-A0A7W1IV49-F1
#
_cell.length_a   1.000
_cell.length_b   1.000
_cell.length_c   1.000
_cell.angle_alpha   90.00
_cell.angle_beta   90.00
_cell.angle_gamma   90.00
#
_symmetry.space_group_name_H-M   'P 1'
#
loop_
_entity.id
_entity.type
_entity.pdbx_description
1 polymer ?
#
loop_
_entity_poly.entity_id
_entity_poly.type
_entity_poly.pdbx_seq_one_letter_code
_entity_poly.pdbx_strand_id
1 'polypeptide(L)' 'NVNGQGFSGEVLHTAIAATKNGSSPIKLIADNGGFKETYNLEYQGGERYPHLERDTAKTDLLSEVIKSH' A
#
# COMPACT_ATOMS: atom_id res chain seq x y z
N ASN A 1 8.54 -12.56 -5.34
CA ASN A 1 9.86 -11.89 -5.45
C ASN A 1 9.59 -10.40 -5.65
N VAL A 2 10.44 -9.54 -5.09
CA VAL A 2 10.34 -8.09 -5.16
C VAL A 2 11.66 -7.56 -5.75
N ASN A 3 11.62 -6.87 -6.88
CA ASN A 3 12.80 -6.29 -7.54
C ASN A 3 13.98 -7.27 -7.77
N GLY A 4 13.69 -8.55 -8.01
CA GLY A 4 14.71 -9.59 -8.17
C GLY A 4 15.10 -10.29 -6.86
N GLN A 5 14.68 -9.79 -5.69
CA GLN A 5 14.96 -10.38 -4.38
C GLN A 5 13.83 -11.29 -3.87
N GLY A 6 14.21 -12.35 -3.15
CA GLY A 6 13.26 -13.22 -2.45
C GLY A 6 12.29 -12.41 -1.58
N PHE A 7 11.02 -12.81 -1.54
CA PHE A 7 10.03 -12.05 -0.77
C PHE A 7 10.29 -12.21 0.73
N SER A 8 10.37 -11.08 1.42
CA SER A 8 10.19 -10.93 2.86
C SER A 8 9.45 -9.61 3.12
N GLY A 9 8.87 -9.45 4.31
CA GLY A 9 8.27 -8.17 4.71
C GLY A 9 9.27 -7.02 4.60
N GLU A 10 10.48 -7.22 5.12
CA GLU A 10 11.57 -6.24 5.08
C GLU A 10 11.99 -5.83 3.66
N VAL A 11 12.09 -6.79 2.73
CA VAL A 11 12.41 -6.51 1.33
C VAL A 11 11.30 -5.67 0.68
N LEU A 12 10.03 -5.99 0.98
CA LEU A 12 8.90 -5.21 0.48
C LEU A 12 8.90 -3.79 1.05
N HIS A 13 9.08 -3.63 2.36
CA HIS A 13 9.17 -2.33 3.03
C HIS A 13 10.32 -1.48 2.46
N THR A 14 11.49 -2.10 2.23
CA THR A 14 12.64 -1.43 1.59
C THR A 14 12.31 -0.95 0.18
N ALA A 15 11.67 -1.79 -0.64
CA ALA A 15 11.26 -1.43 -2.00
C ALA A 15 10.24 -0.28 -2.00
N ILE A 16 9.27 -0.30 -1.07
CA ILE A 16 8.30 0.79 -0.90
C ILE A 16 9.00 2.07 -0.45
N ALA A 17 9.88 2.04 0.55
CA ALA A 17 10.60 3.20 1.04
C ALA A 17 11.44 3.88 -0.06
N ALA A 18 12.07 3.09 -0.95
CA ALA A 18 12.84 3.61 -2.08
C ALA A 18 12.00 4.46 -3.06
N THR A 19 10.69 4.23 -3.16
CA THR A 19 9.77 5.02 -4.01
C THR A 19 9.55 6.46 -3.54
N LYS A 20 10.06 6.83 -2.36
CA LYS A 20 10.00 8.21 -1.86
C LYS A 20 10.87 9.17 -2.67
N ASN A 21 12.06 8.71 -3.07
CA ASN A 21 13.07 9.53 -3.74
C ASN A 21 13.32 9.10 -5.20
N GLY A 22 12.71 7.99 -5.64
CA GLY A 22 12.92 7.41 -6.96
C GLY A 22 11.61 7.17 -7.70
N SER A 23 11.70 7.11 -9.04
CA SER A 23 10.57 6.89 -9.95
C SER A 23 10.48 5.47 -10.49
N SER A 24 11.36 4.56 -10.06
CA SER A 24 11.38 3.20 -10.60
C SER A 24 10.21 2.37 -10.06
N PRO A 25 9.43 1.70 -10.92
CA PRO A 25 8.33 0.87 -10.48
C PRO A 25 8.82 -0.31 -9.64
N ILE A 26 8.00 -0.75 -8.69
CA ILE A 26 8.25 -1.99 -7.95
C ILE A 26 7.85 -3.16 -8.83
N LYS A 27 8.79 -4.04 -9.14
CA LYS A 27 8.55 -5.26 -9.90
C LYS A 27 8.25 -6.42 -8.94
N LEU A 28 7.05 -6.97 -9.02
CA LEU A 28 6.67 -8.17 -8.29
C LEU A 28 6.60 -9.36 -9.22
N ILE A 29 6.98 -10.52 -8.70
CA ILE A 29 6.63 -11.82 -9.27
C ILE A 29 5.87 -12.58 -8.19
N ALA A 30 4.60 -12.91 -8.45
CA ALA A 30 3.72 -13.61 -7.53
C ALA A 30 3.08 -14.82 -8.20
N ASP A 31 2.70 -15.80 -7.38
CA ASP A 31 1.90 -16.94 -7.81
C ASP A 31 0.42 -16.58 -7.70
N ASN A 32 -0.31 -16.73 -8.79
CA ASN A 32 -1.75 -16.51 -8.89
C ASN A 32 -2.39 -17.79 -9.43
N GLY A 33 -2.87 -18.66 -8.54
CA GLY A 33 -3.48 -19.93 -8.92
C GLY A 33 -2.52 -20.91 -9.61
N GLY A 34 -1.25 -20.94 -9.21
CA GLY A 34 -0.21 -21.78 -9.80
C GLY A 34 0.54 -21.14 -10.98
N PHE A 35 0.16 -19.94 -11.38
CA PHE A 35 0.82 -19.18 -12.45
C PHE A 35 1.70 -18.09 -11.87
N LYS A 36 2.98 -18.08 -12.26
CA LYS A 36 3.87 -16.97 -11.91
C LYS A 36 3.64 -15.80 -12.85
N GLU A 37 3.07 -14.74 -12.32
CA GLU A 37 2.81 -13.50 -13.04
C GLU A 37 3.79 -12.40 -12.60
N THR A 38 4.09 -11.48 -13.53
CA THR A 38 4.92 -10.29 -13.24
C THR A 38 4.03 -9.05 -13.20
N TYR A 39 4.15 -8.28 -12.12
CA TYR A 39 3.44 -7.01 -11.94
C TYR A 39 4.44 -5.87 -11.82
N ASN A 40 4.22 -4.79 -12.57
CA ASN A 40 4.96 -3.54 -12.41
C ASN A 40 4.04 -2.53 -11.70
N LEU A 41 4.41 -2.14 -10.49
CA LEU A 41 3.67 -1.17 -9.69
C LEU A 41 4.30 0.21 -9.83
N GLU A 42 3.57 1.12 -10.44
CA GLU A 42 3.90 2.56 -10.47
C GLU A 42 3.52 3.24 -9.15
N TYR A 43 4.00 2.66 -8.04
CA TYR A 43 3.77 3.19 -6.70
C TYR A 43 4.82 4.25 -6.36
N GLN A 44 4.39 5.38 -5.79
CA GLN A 44 5.27 6.50 -5.45
C GLN A 44 4.95 7.11 -4.08
N GLY A 45 5.99 7.68 -3.46
CA GLY A 45 5.86 8.49 -2.25
C GLY A 45 6.23 7.77 -0.95
N GLY A 46 6.80 6.56 -1.02
CA GLY A 46 7.23 5.83 0.17
C GLY A 46 6.07 5.17 0.93
N GLU A 47 6.35 4.70 2.14
CA GLU A 47 5.34 4.07 2.99
C GLU A 47 4.24 5.06 3.38
N ARG A 48 2.99 4.60 3.33
CA ARG A 48 1.82 5.39 3.73
C ARG A 48 1.08 4.64 4.82
N TYR A 49 0.87 5.34 5.94
CA TYR A 49 0.11 4.85 7.10
C TYR A 49 -1.14 5.74 7.28
N PRO A 50 -2.13 5.61 6.38
CA PRO A 50 -3.34 6.41 6.48
C PRO A 50 -4.07 6.04 7.77
N HIS A 51 -4.50 7.07 8.49
CA HIS A 51 -5.38 6.93 9.64
C HIS A 51 -6.65 7.73 9.35
N LEU A 52 -7.74 7.28 9.95
CA LEU A 52 -9.01 8.00 9.86
C LEU A 52 -8.91 9.24 10.74
N GLU A 53 -9.08 10.40 10.12
CA GLU A 53 -9.21 11.68 10.81
C GLU A 53 -10.59 12.25 10.53
N ARG A 54 -11.17 12.87 11.56
CA ARG A 54 -12.48 13.48 11.45
C ARG A 54 -12.36 14.85 10.79
N ASP A 55 -13.02 15.02 9.65
CA ASP A 55 -13.13 16.30 8.98
C ASP A 55 -14.14 17.21 9.72
N THR A 56 -13.64 18.21 10.45
CA THR A 56 -14.48 19.11 11.26
C THR A 56 -15.37 20.03 10.43
N ALA A 57 -15.11 20.17 9.12
CA ALA A 57 -15.96 20.96 8.23
C ALA A 57 -17.22 20.19 7.78
N LYS A 58 -17.31 18.88 8.06
CA LYS A 58 -18.42 18.02 7.63
C LYS A 58 -19.26 17.53 8.81
N THR A 59 -20.54 17.31 8.54
CA THR A 59 -21.47 16.68 9.49
C THR A 59 -20.96 15.31 9.92
N ASP A 60 -21.02 15.05 11.22
CA ASP A 60 -20.57 13.80 11.80
C ASP A 60 -21.60 12.69 11.66
N LEU A 61 -21.61 12.09 10.48
CA LEU A 61 -22.48 10.96 10.16
C LEU A 61 -22.03 9.68 10.87
N LEU A 62 -20.74 9.54 11.19
CA LEU A 62 -20.23 8.31 11.79
C LEU A 62 -20.76 8.16 13.23
N SER A 63 -20.73 9.21 14.05
CA SER A 63 -21.35 9.12 15.39
C SER A 63 -22.87 9.06 15.33
N GLU A 64 -23.51 9.62 14.29
CA GLU A 64 -24.95 9.49 14.09
C GLU A 64 -25.34 8.04 13.81
N VAL A 65 -24.61 7.34 12.94
CA VAL A 65 -24.83 5.92 12.62
C VAL A 65 -24.55 5.01 13.81
N ILE A 66 -23.54 5.31 14.63
CA ILE A 66 -23.16 4.49 15.78
C ILE A 66 -24.10 4.68 16.97
N LYS A 67 -24.84 5.80 17.04
CA LYS A 67 -25.91 5.94 18.04
C LYS A 67 -26.98 4.90 17.75
N SER A 68 -26.99 3.85 18.56
CA SER A 68 -28.06 2.85 18.57
C SER A 68 -29.40 3.56 18.71
N HIS A 69 -30.38 3.13 17.90
CA HIS A 69 -31.78 3.39 18.21
C HIS A 69 -32.14 2.74 19.55
#